data_AF-A0A2A5V0X8-F1
#
_entry.id   AF-A0A2A5V0X8-F1
#
_cell.length_a   1.000
_cell.length_b   1.000
_cell.length_c   1.000
_cell.angle_alpha   90.00
_cell.angle_beta   90.00
_cell.angle_gamma   90.00
#
_symmetry.space_group_name_H-M   'P 1'
#
loop_
_entity.id
_entity.type
_entity.pdbx_description
1 polymer ?
#
loop_
_entity_poly.entity_id
_entity_poly.type
_entity_poly.pdbx_seq_one_letter_code
_entity_poly.pdbx_strand_id
1 'polypeptide(L)'
;MCGIAGLIHRGKSSNVGSELQGMLQALKHRGEDSTGYALYGDTDGKNFIMRFKVGENVGEGSSSVMEDVSVYDERKKIVDQTLSEMGAKIIKEERTLPYSLRYEVDYETKDLLDFSQR
;
A
#
# COMPACT_ATOMS: atom_id res chain seq x y z
N MET A 1 17.95 -12.27 2.24
CA MET A 1 17.38 -13.55 2.72
C MET A 1 15.96 -13.24 3.19
N CYS A 2 14.93 -13.78 2.54
CA CYS A 2 13.53 -13.48 2.87
C CYS A 2 12.98 -14.47 3.90
N GLY A 3 11.92 -14.13 4.63
CA GLY A 3 11.32 -15.05 5.62
C GLY A 3 9.97 -14.55 6.08
N ILE A 4 9.08 -15.52 6.26
CA ILE A 4 7.67 -15.29 6.56
C ILE A 4 7.46 -15.66 8.02
N ALA A 5 6.77 -14.80 8.75
CA ALA A 5 6.38 -15.05 10.13
C ALA A 5 4.93 -14.62 10.31
N GLY A 6 4.18 -15.32 11.16
CA GLY A 6 2.74 -15.11 11.34
C GLY A 6 2.31 -15.32 12.79
N LEU A 7 1.22 -14.65 13.16
CA LEU A 7 0.58 -14.73 14.46
C LEU A 7 -0.89 -15.10 14.27
N ILE A 8 -1.40 -16.03 15.08
CA ILE A 8 -2.80 -16.46 15.07
C ILE A 8 -3.37 -16.31 16.47
N HIS A 9 -4.29 -15.36 16.65
CA HIS A 9 -5.08 -15.24 17.88
C HIS A 9 -6.40 -15.97 17.74
N ARG A 10 -6.71 -16.85 18.69
CA ARG A 10 -7.98 -17.60 18.73
C ARG A 10 -8.87 -17.07 19.85
N GLY A 11 -10.18 -16.95 19.58
CA GLY A 11 -11.22 -16.76 20.60
C GLY A 11 -11.38 -15.35 21.18
N LYS A 12 -10.53 -14.37 20.81
CA LYS A 12 -10.67 -12.97 21.25
C LYS A 12 -10.10 -12.00 20.23
N SER A 13 -10.64 -10.78 20.21
CA SER A 13 -10.01 -9.67 19.49
C SER A 13 -8.65 -9.37 20.11
N SER A 14 -7.67 -9.07 19.27
CA SER A 14 -6.27 -8.84 19.65
C SER A 14 -5.69 -7.71 18.81
N ASN A 15 -4.61 -7.10 19.29
CA ASN A 15 -3.93 -6.01 18.58
C ASN A 15 -2.93 -6.57 17.55
N VAL A 16 -3.44 -7.38 16.61
CA VAL A 16 -2.63 -8.08 15.59
C VAL A 16 -1.77 -7.10 14.78
N GLY A 17 -2.31 -5.90 14.48
CA GLY A 17 -1.58 -4.89 13.72
C GLY A 17 -0.28 -4.43 14.39
N SER A 18 -0.32 -4.15 15.69
CA SER A 18 0.89 -3.71 16.43
C SER A 18 1.93 -4.82 16.55
N GLU A 19 1.48 -6.07 16.72
CA GLU A 19 2.37 -7.22 16.81
C GLU A 19 3.05 -7.52 15.47
N LEU A 20 2.31 -7.50 14.36
CA LEU A 20 2.87 -7.63 13.01
C LEU A 20 3.90 -6.53 12.72
N GLN A 21 3.58 -5.27 13.06
CA GLN A 21 4.53 -4.17 12.90
C GLN A 21 5.82 -4.41 13.73
N GLY A 22 5.68 -4.85 14.98
CA GLY A 22 6.83 -5.16 15.84
C GLY A 22 7.72 -6.26 15.27
N MET A 23 7.12 -7.32 14.70
CA MET A 23 7.85 -8.39 14.04
C MET A 23 8.64 -7.90 12.82
N LEU A 24 8.02 -7.07 11.97
CA LEU A 24 8.69 -6.50 10.80
C LEU A 24 9.86 -5.59 11.21
N GLN A 25 9.66 -4.77 12.24
CA GLN A 25 10.72 -3.93 12.76
C GLN A 25 11.90 -4.74 13.30
N ALA A 26 11.65 -5.89 13.93
CA ALA A 26 12.70 -6.80 14.39
C ALA A 26 13.47 -7.44 13.22
N LEU A 27 12.82 -7.63 12.07
CA LEU A 27 13.39 -8.24 10.86
C LEU A 27 14.10 -7.26 9.92
N LYS A 28 14.12 -5.96 10.22
CA LYS A 28 14.76 -4.93 9.37
C LYS A 28 16.24 -5.19 9.01
N HIS A 29 16.94 -5.95 9.86
CA HIS A 29 18.34 -6.32 9.65
C HIS A 29 18.55 -7.27 8.45
N ARG A 30 17.48 -7.78 7.84
CA ARG A 30 17.53 -8.72 6.71
C ARG A 30 17.59 -8.03 5.33
N GLY A 31 17.66 -6.70 5.32
CA GLY A 31 17.82 -5.88 4.13
C GLY A 31 16.51 -5.32 3.60
N GLU A 32 16.63 -4.26 2.80
CA GLU A 32 15.54 -3.45 2.25
C GLU A 32 15.15 -3.98 0.87
N ASP A 33 14.41 -5.09 0.82
CA ASP A 33 13.86 -5.60 -0.45
C ASP A 33 12.38 -5.22 -0.56
N SER A 34 11.52 -5.86 0.24
CA SER A 34 10.11 -5.50 0.38
C SER A 34 9.53 -6.07 1.67
N THR A 35 8.39 -5.56 2.12
CA THR A 35 7.67 -6.04 3.31
C THR A 35 6.18 -5.77 3.16
N GLY A 36 5.34 -6.73 3.54
CA GLY A 36 3.90 -6.59 3.56
C GLY A 36 3.24 -7.60 4.51
N TYR A 37 2.00 -7.37 4.88
CA TYR A 37 1.18 -8.31 5.63
C TYR A 37 -0.26 -8.32 5.09
N ALA A 38 -0.92 -9.46 5.19
CA ALA A 38 -2.35 -9.59 4.97
C ALA A 38 -3.05 -9.67 6.33
N LEU A 39 -3.98 -8.73 6.58
CA LEU A 39 -4.83 -8.73 7.77
C LEU A 39 -6.23 -9.19 7.35
N TYR A 40 -6.76 -10.19 8.04
CA TYR A 40 -8.12 -10.67 7.86
C TYR A 40 -8.94 -10.28 9.09
N GLY A 41 -10.09 -9.65 8.86
CA GLY A 41 -11.01 -9.24 9.90
C GLY A 41 -12.31 -8.72 9.29
N ASP A 42 -13.32 -8.52 10.12
CA ASP A 42 -14.58 -7.92 9.68
C ASP A 42 -14.34 -6.46 9.29
N THR A 43 -14.59 -6.14 8.03
CA THR A 43 -14.63 -4.76 7.52
C THR A 43 -16.06 -4.41 7.16
N ASP A 44 -16.36 -3.12 6.96
CA ASP A 44 -17.66 -2.72 6.41
C ASP A 44 -17.84 -3.18 4.95
N GLY A 45 -16.79 -3.71 4.32
CA GLY A 45 -16.80 -4.33 3.01
C GLY A 45 -17.16 -3.37 1.88
N LYS A 46 -17.08 -2.05 2.11
CA LYS A 46 -17.52 -1.03 1.15
C LYS A 46 -16.41 -0.62 0.21
N ASN A 47 -15.40 0.06 0.76
CA ASN A 47 -14.36 0.69 -0.03
C ASN A 47 -12.99 0.08 0.27
N PHE A 48 -12.15 -0.02 -0.75
CA PHE A 48 -10.75 -0.40 -0.63
C PHE A 48 -9.89 0.83 -0.30
N ILE A 49 -8.93 0.67 0.60
CA ILE A 49 -7.93 1.70 0.87
C ILE A 49 -6.65 1.33 0.12
N MET A 50 -6.31 2.14 -0.88
CA MET A 50 -5.05 2.00 -1.61
C MET A 50 -4.07 3.08 -1.15
N ARG A 51 -2.86 2.68 -0.76
CA ARG A 51 -1.77 3.59 -0.44
C ARG A 51 -0.62 3.29 -1.39
N PHE A 52 -0.17 4.31 -2.11
CA PHE A 52 0.85 4.13 -3.12
C PHE A 52 1.81 5.32 -3.14
N LYS A 53 2.99 5.07 -3.69
CA LYS A 53 4.01 6.07 -3.94
C LYS A 53 4.26 6.16 -5.43
N VAL A 54 4.46 7.38 -5.91
CA VAL A 54 4.79 7.70 -7.31
C VAL A 54 6.23 8.23 -7.43
N GLY A 55 7.00 8.14 -6.36
CA GLY A 55 8.40 8.52 -6.28
C GLY A 55 9.06 7.95 -5.04
N GLU A 56 10.38 7.97 -5.04
CA GLU A 56 11.19 7.45 -3.94
C GLU A 56 11.41 8.48 -2.83
N ASN A 57 11.64 7.98 -1.61
CA ASN A 57 12.08 8.85 -0.53
C ASN A 57 13.59 9.10 -0.67
N VAL A 58 13.98 10.36 -0.82
CA VAL A 58 15.37 10.81 -0.83
C VAL A 58 15.84 11.13 0.58
N GLY A 59 16.16 10.07 1.32
CA GLY A 59 16.82 10.15 2.62
C GLY A 59 18.35 10.11 2.51
N GLU A 60 19.03 10.34 3.64
CA GLU A 60 20.48 10.22 3.74
C GLU A 60 20.95 8.80 3.37
N GLY A 61 21.90 8.69 2.43
CA GLY A 61 22.38 7.41 1.91
C GLY A 61 21.59 6.83 0.72
N SER A 62 20.53 7.49 0.25
CA SER A 62 19.80 7.09 -0.95
C SER A 62 20.51 7.53 -2.23
N SER A 63 20.53 6.67 -3.25
CA SER A 63 20.96 7.04 -4.61
C SER A 63 19.82 7.63 -5.45
N SER A 64 18.61 7.73 -4.90
CA SER A 64 17.45 8.26 -5.62
C SER A 64 17.54 9.79 -5.78
N VAL A 65 16.89 10.30 -6.82
CA VAL A 65 16.85 11.73 -7.12
C VAL A 65 15.51 12.31 -6.67
N MET A 66 15.54 13.49 -6.06
CA MET A 66 14.32 14.22 -5.75
C MET A 66 13.80 14.81 -7.06
N GLU A 67 12.62 14.37 -7.47
CA GLU A 67 12.02 14.81 -8.72
C GLU A 67 11.05 15.96 -8.46
N ASP A 68 10.76 16.71 -9.53
CA ASP A 68 9.74 17.75 -9.48
C ASP A 68 8.34 17.13 -9.27
N VAL A 69 7.47 17.87 -8.59
CA VAL A 69 6.09 17.42 -8.31
C VAL A 69 5.32 17.11 -9.59
N SER A 70 5.61 17.81 -10.70
CA SER A 70 5.00 17.53 -12.00
C SER A 70 5.26 16.09 -12.49
N VAL A 71 6.44 15.53 -12.22
CA VAL A 71 6.77 14.13 -12.57
C VAL A 71 5.90 13.16 -11.75
N TYR A 72 5.69 13.45 -10.47
CA TYR A 72 4.80 12.66 -9.61
C TYR A 72 3.34 12.76 -10.07
N ASP A 73 2.92 13.92 -10.54
CA ASP A 73 1.58 14.13 -11.06
C ASP A 73 1.35 13.40 -12.39
N GLU A 74 2.36 13.33 -13.26
CA GLU A 74 2.29 12.50 -14.48
C GLU A 74 2.12 11.01 -14.15
N ARG A 75 2.90 10.50 -13.18
CA ARG A 75 2.76 9.11 -12.72
C ARG A 75 1.43 8.84 -12.03
N LYS A 76 0.92 9.79 -11.24
CA LYS A 76 -0.41 9.71 -10.65
C LYS A 76 -1.48 9.58 -11.74
N LYS A 77 -1.39 10.33 -12.84
CA LYS A 77 -2.35 10.21 -13.96
C LYS A 77 -2.38 8.80 -14.54
N ILE A 78 -1.24 8.11 -14.60
CA ILE A 78 -1.19 6.70 -15.04
C ILE A 78 -2.00 5.84 -14.07
N VAL A 79 -1.81 5.99 -12.76
CA VAL A 79 -2.57 5.24 -11.74
C VAL A 79 -4.07 5.53 -11.84
N ASP A 80 -4.45 6.80 -11.97
CA ASP A 80 -5.86 7.22 -12.09
C ASP A 80 -6.50 6.63 -13.36
N GLN A 81 -5.78 6.65 -14.48
CA GLN A 81 -6.21 6.07 -15.74
C GLN A 81 -6.40 4.55 -15.61
N THR A 82 -5.44 3.84 -15.01
CA THR A 82 -5.54 2.40 -14.78
C THR A 82 -6.75 2.05 -13.91
N LEU A 83 -6.98 2.77 -12.80
CA LEU A 83 -8.15 2.57 -11.96
C LEU A 83 -9.46 2.77 -12.74
N SER A 84 -9.52 3.84 -13.54
CA SER A 84 -10.69 4.14 -14.37
C SER A 84 -10.95 3.05 -15.42
N GLU A 85 -9.91 2.57 -16.10
CA GLU A 85 -10.03 1.49 -17.10
C GLU A 85 -10.50 0.17 -16.51
N MET A 86 -10.20 -0.05 -15.23
CA MET A 86 -10.65 -1.23 -14.50
C MET A 86 -12.10 -1.09 -14.00
N GLY A 87 -12.69 0.11 -14.07
CA GLY A 87 -14.02 0.40 -13.54
C GLY A 87 -14.04 0.75 -12.05
N ALA A 88 -12.88 1.03 -11.46
CA ALA A 88 -12.77 1.47 -10.08
C ALA A 88 -13.06 2.96 -9.95
N LYS A 89 -13.80 3.34 -8.90
CA LYS A 89 -14.20 4.72 -8.63
C LYS A 89 -13.47 5.26 -7.41
N ILE A 90 -12.70 6.33 -7.59
CA ILE A 90 -12.05 7.02 -6.47
C ILE A 90 -13.12 7.80 -5.69
N ILE A 91 -13.39 7.38 -4.46
CA ILE A 91 -14.33 8.03 -3.54
C ILE A 91 -13.65 9.18 -2.80
N LYS A 92 -12.38 8.97 -2.42
CA LYS A 92 -11.59 9.98 -1.69
C LYS A 92 -10.14 9.91 -2.12
N GLU A 93 -9.56 11.07 -2.35
CA GLU A 93 -8.13 11.25 -2.62
C GLU A 93 -7.50 12.07 -1.50
N GLU A 94 -6.36 11.61 -0.99
CA GLU A 94 -5.53 12.33 -0.03
C GLU A 94 -4.06 12.24 -0.45
N ARG A 95 -3.37 13.38 -0.50
CA ARG A 95 -1.91 13.43 -0.72
C ARG A 95 -1.21 13.70 0.61
N THR A 96 -0.45 12.73 1.11
CA THR A 96 0.26 12.83 2.40
C THR A 96 1.65 13.45 2.24
N LEU A 97 2.31 13.18 1.11
CA LEU A 97 3.58 13.78 0.69
C LEU A 97 3.50 14.04 -0.82
N PRO A 98 4.37 14.89 -1.42
CA PRO A 98 4.35 15.13 -2.87
C PRO A 98 4.35 13.85 -3.72
N TYR A 99 5.04 12.80 -3.27
CA TYR A 99 5.13 11.50 -3.93
C TYR A 99 4.27 10.39 -3.31
N SER A 100 3.46 10.66 -2.26
CA SER A 100 2.70 9.63 -1.54
C SER A 100 1.22 9.98 -1.44
N LEU A 101 0.38 9.03 -1.87
CA LEU A 101 -1.06 9.20 -1.96
C LEU A 101 -1.80 8.07 -1.23
N ARG A 102 -3.00 8.40 -0.77
CA ARG A 102 -3.98 7.48 -0.21
C ARG A 102 -5.31 7.70 -0.92
N TYR A 103 -5.80 6.64 -1.55
CA TYR A 103 -7.13 6.62 -2.14
C TYR A 103 -8.07 5.72 -1.34
N GLU A 104 -9.32 6.13 -1.30
CA GLU A 104 -10.46 5.28 -0.99
C GLU A 104 -11.19 5.00 -2.30
N VAL A 105 -11.30 3.72 -2.65
CA VAL A 105 -11.74 3.28 -3.96
C VAL A 105 -12.92 2.33 -3.79
N ASP A 106 -14.00 2.63 -4.49
CA ASP A 106 -15.13 1.72 -4.67
C ASP A 106 -14.86 0.87 -5.92
N TYR A 107 -14.95 -0.45 -5.76
CA TYR A 107 -14.67 -1.40 -6.82
C TYR A 107 -15.61 -2.61 -6.68
N GLU A 108 -16.61 -2.68 -7.56
CA GLU A 108 -17.69 -3.66 -7.46
C GLU A 108 -17.21 -5.10 -7.68
N THR A 109 -16.22 -5.29 -8.55
CA THR A 109 -15.52 -6.56 -8.70
C THR A 109 -14.64 -6.77 -7.46
N LYS A 110 -15.16 -7.52 -6.49
CA LYS A 110 -14.45 -7.84 -5.24
C LYS A 110 -13.14 -8.63 -5.44
N ASP A 111 -12.84 -9.05 -6.66
CA ASP A 111 -11.59 -9.72 -6.98
C ASP A 111 -10.54 -8.71 -7.45
N LEU A 112 -9.57 -8.42 -6.58
CA LEU A 112 -8.42 -7.58 -6.90
C LEU A 112 -7.33 -8.35 -7.66
N LEU A 113 -7.49 -9.66 -7.91
CA LEU A 113 -6.51 -10.44 -8.68
C LEU A 113 -6.25 -9.82 -10.06
N ASP A 114 -7.28 -9.22 -10.67
CA ASP A 114 -7.17 -8.52 -11.94
C ASP A 114 -6.16 -7.36 -11.93
N PHE A 115 -5.89 -6.76 -10.75
CA PHE A 115 -4.83 -5.74 -10.61
C PHE A 115 -3.43 -6.32 -10.78
N SER A 116 -3.25 -7.61 -10.48
CA SER A 116 -1.93 -8.26 -10.51
C SER A 116 -1.58 -8.92 -11.85
N GLN A 117 -2.54 -9.01 -12.76
CA GLN A 117 -2.39 -9.75 -14.03
C GLN A 117 -2.05 -8.87 -15.24
N ARG A 118 -2.00 -7.54 -15.07
CA ARG A 118 -1.58 -6.57 -16.10
C ARG A 118 -0.18 -6.07 -15.81
#